data_AF-A0A7C1K489-F1
#
_entry.id   AF-A0A7C1K489-F1
#
_cell.length_a   1.000
_cell.length_b   1.000
_cell.length_c   1.000
_cell.angle_alpha   90.00
_cell.angle_beta   90.00
_cell.angle_gamma   90.00
#
_symmetry.space_group_name_H-M   'P 1'
#
loop_
_entity.id
_entity.type
_entity.pdbx_description
1 polymer ?
#
loop_
_entity_poly.entity_id
_entity_poly.type
_entity_poly.pdbx_seq_one_letter_code
_entity_poly.pdbx_strand_id
1 'polypeptide(L)'
;MAEGRQVGSGWFGVGWAPNWDYLPYYPDGQSTRDYGLRRQSQAMKGKTMSFWEGETCEYCGGPIVEKRVTLHRKVRGEHVLIENVPAGVCAECGTRYYAANVLKTIAESLRGRRQAEREVVVPVYSL
;
A
#
# COMPACT_ATOMS: atom_id res chain seq x y z
N MET A 1 -31.52 4.64 55.59
CA MET A 1 -30.27 4.28 56.31
C MET A 1 -30.05 2.79 56.14
N ALA A 2 -28.84 2.40 55.73
CA ALA A 2 -28.25 1.05 55.61
C ALA A 2 -28.98 0.03 54.68
N GLU A 3 -28.45 -0.27 53.50
CA GLU A 3 -27.34 -1.21 53.20
C GLU A 3 -27.71 -2.70 53.33
N GLY A 4 -27.82 -3.35 52.16
CA GLY A 4 -27.98 -4.79 51.99
C GLY A 4 -27.11 -5.26 50.82
N ARG A 5 -26.15 -6.12 51.15
CA ARG A 5 -24.94 -6.54 50.43
C ARG A 5 -25.18 -7.63 49.36
N GLN A 6 -24.42 -7.52 48.27
CA GLN A 6 -23.96 -8.51 47.25
C GLN A 6 -24.51 -9.95 47.23
N VAL A 7 -24.88 -10.40 46.02
CA VAL A 7 -24.36 -11.59 45.29
C VAL A 7 -24.65 -11.31 43.79
N GLY A 8 -23.79 -11.37 42.77
CA GLY A 8 -22.68 -12.28 42.47
C GLY A 8 -23.10 -13.22 41.32
N SER A 9 -22.92 -12.81 40.06
CA SER A 9 -22.77 -13.63 38.83
C SER A 9 -22.91 -12.68 37.63
N GLY A 10 -21.90 -12.41 36.81
CA GLY A 10 -21.02 -13.38 36.15
C GLY A 10 -21.38 -13.40 34.67
N TRP A 11 -21.10 -12.31 33.95
CA TRP A 11 -21.18 -12.29 32.49
C TRP A 11 -19.79 -11.99 31.94
N PHE A 12 -19.26 -13.01 31.27
CA PHE A 12 -17.95 -13.07 30.67
C PHE A 12 -17.73 -11.93 29.67
N GLY A 13 -16.82 -11.03 30.02
CA GLY A 13 -16.17 -10.14 29.06
C GLY A 13 -15.15 -10.93 28.25
N VAL A 14 -15.46 -11.19 26.98
CA VAL A 14 -14.42 -11.37 25.95
C VAL A 14 -14.16 -9.99 25.36
N GLY A 15 -13.41 -9.19 26.12
CA GLY A 15 -12.86 -7.93 25.67
C GLY A 15 -11.79 -8.19 24.62
N TRP A 16 -12.12 -7.95 23.36
CA TRP A 16 -11.12 -7.69 22.33
C TRP A 16 -10.66 -6.25 22.52
N ALA A 17 -9.78 -6.02 23.49
CA ALA A 17 -9.03 -4.79 23.55
C ALA A 17 -7.92 -4.89 22.50
N PRO A 18 -7.88 -4.04 21.46
CA PRO A 18 -6.69 -3.88 20.65
C PRO A 18 -5.60 -3.35 21.59
N ASN A 19 -4.51 -4.08 21.72
CA ASN A 19 -3.34 -3.62 22.46
C ASN A 19 -2.82 -2.32 21.79
N TRP A 20 -2.93 -1.20 22.51
CA TRP A 20 -2.52 0.14 22.05
C TRP A 20 -0.99 0.37 22.16
N ASP A 21 -0.21 -0.63 22.56
CA ASP A 21 1.24 -0.52 22.82
C ASP A 21 2.14 -0.69 21.56
N TYR A 22 1.66 -0.29 20.38
CA TYR A 22 2.50 -0.20 19.17
C TYR A 22 2.33 1.17 18.50
N LEU A 23 2.61 2.23 19.25
CA LEU A 23 2.84 3.56 18.69
C LEU A 23 4.36 3.78 18.54
N PRO A 24 4.89 3.98 17.32
CA PRO A 24 6.26 4.45 17.17
C PRO A 24 6.38 5.84 17.78
N TYR A 25 7.26 5.96 18.77
CA TYR A 25 7.63 7.22 19.42
C TYR A 25 8.33 8.12 18.38
N TYR A 26 7.63 9.16 17.92
CA TYR A 26 8.23 10.26 17.17
C TYR A 26 8.64 11.36 18.16
N PRO A 27 9.94 11.55 18.45
CA PRO A 27 10.43 12.87 18.78
C PRO A 27 10.36 13.61 17.44
N ASP A 28 9.60 14.68 17.23
CA ASP A 28 9.65 15.95 17.93
C ASP A 28 8.30 16.64 17.70
N GLY A 29 7.75 17.27 18.74
CA GLY A 29 6.54 18.08 18.64
C GLY A 29 6.77 19.35 17.83
N GLN A 30 6.63 19.25 16.51
CA GLN A 30 6.36 20.40 15.63
C GLN A 30 5.08 20.19 14.83
N SER A 31 4.03 20.83 15.35
CA SER A 31 2.98 21.51 14.58
C SER A 31 2.10 20.69 13.64
N THR A 32 0.93 20.29 14.16
CA THR A 32 -0.26 19.87 13.42
C THR A 32 -0.95 21.04 12.70
N ARG A 33 -0.21 21.85 11.92
CA ARG A 33 -0.78 22.99 11.18
C ARG A 33 -0.21 23.10 9.76
N ASP A 34 -0.34 22.05 8.96
CA ASP A 34 -0.54 22.23 7.51
C ASP A 34 -0.97 20.92 6.81
N TYR A 35 -2.09 20.31 7.24
CA TYR A 35 -2.90 19.57 6.26
C TYR A 35 -3.61 20.61 5.38
N GLY A 36 -2.80 21.31 4.58
CA GLY A 36 -3.21 22.31 3.64
C GLY A 36 -4.10 21.67 2.60
N LEU A 37 -5.41 21.70 2.85
CA LEU A 37 -6.44 21.78 1.82
C LEU A 37 -6.12 22.99 0.96
N ARG A 38 -5.21 22.83 0.00
CA ARG A 38 -4.90 23.81 -1.01
C ARG A 38 -6.07 23.84 -1.98
N ARG A 39 -7.08 24.62 -1.61
CA ARG A 39 -8.12 25.14 -2.50
C ARG A 39 -7.43 26.10 -3.47
N GLN A 40 -6.88 25.56 -4.55
CA GLN A 40 -6.50 26.36 -5.72
C GLN A 40 -7.59 26.21 -6.77
N SER A 41 -8.58 27.09 -6.66
CA SER A 41 -9.34 27.57 -7.81
C SER A 41 -8.38 28.34 -8.71
N GLN A 42 -8.15 27.86 -9.93
CA GLN A 42 -8.11 28.58 -11.21
C GLN A 42 -7.17 27.89 -12.23
N ALA A 43 -7.76 27.58 -13.38
CA ALA A 43 -7.23 27.14 -14.67
C ALA A 43 -5.70 27.02 -14.84
N MET A 44 -5.20 25.78 -14.97
CA MET A 44 -3.90 25.47 -15.57
C MET A 44 -4.08 24.41 -16.66
N LYS A 45 -3.80 24.82 -17.91
CA LYS A 45 -3.72 23.97 -19.10
C LYS A 45 -2.70 22.84 -18.89
N GLY A 46 -3.18 21.60 -18.92
CA GLY A 46 -2.53 20.44 -19.54
C GLY A 46 -1.04 20.19 -19.28
N LYS A 47 -0.70 19.69 -18.09
CA LYS A 47 0.34 18.66 -17.95
C LYS A 47 -0.16 17.67 -16.92
N THR A 48 -0.47 16.44 -17.33
CA THR A 48 -0.72 15.35 -16.39
C THR A 48 0.60 15.07 -15.70
N MET A 49 0.78 15.60 -14.49
CA MET A 49 1.96 15.32 -13.68
C MET A 49 1.98 13.84 -13.29
N SER A 50 3.15 13.21 -13.37
CA SER A 50 3.31 11.80 -13.01
C SER A 50 3.26 11.65 -11.49
N PHE A 51 2.74 10.52 -10.98
CA PHE A 51 2.57 10.34 -9.52
C PHE A 51 3.91 10.39 -8.76
N TRP A 52 5.02 10.08 -9.44
CA TRP A 52 6.36 9.98 -8.86
C TRP A 52 7.24 11.21 -9.13
N GLU A 53 6.69 12.28 -9.69
CA GLU A 53 7.48 13.47 -10.07
C GLU A 53 8.03 14.17 -8.81
N GLY A 54 9.37 14.21 -8.70
CA GLY A 54 10.06 14.81 -7.56
C GLY A 54 10.34 13.86 -6.39
N GLU A 55 9.88 12.62 -6.45
CA GLU A 55 10.15 11.60 -5.44
C GLU A 55 11.57 11.00 -5.57
N THR A 56 12.14 10.56 -4.45
CA THR A 56 13.50 10.00 -4.37
C THR A 56 13.51 8.61 -3.75
N CYS A 57 14.49 7.80 -4.13
CA CYS A 57 14.61 6.42 -3.66
C CYS A 57 15.01 6.34 -2.19
N GLU A 58 14.22 5.63 -1.37
CA GLU A 58 14.51 5.40 0.05
C GLU A 58 15.82 4.62 0.31
N TYR A 59 16.34 3.89 -0.68
CA TYR A 59 17.55 3.07 -0.54
C TYR A 59 18.84 3.77 -0.99
N CYS A 60 18.78 4.61 -2.03
CA CYS A 60 19.99 5.22 -2.61
C CYS A 60 19.89 6.73 -2.87
N GLY A 61 18.74 7.37 -2.63
CA GLY A 61 18.52 8.80 -2.89
C GLY A 61 18.32 9.15 -4.37
N GLY A 62 18.53 8.21 -5.29
CA GLY A 62 18.38 8.43 -6.73
C GLY A 62 16.94 8.78 -7.15
N PRO A 63 16.76 9.45 -8.32
CA PRO A 63 15.45 9.89 -8.78
C PRO A 63 14.55 8.72 -9.16
N ILE A 64 13.26 8.83 -8.81
CA ILE A 64 12.23 7.86 -9.19
C ILE A 64 11.57 8.33 -10.49
N VAL A 65 11.46 7.43 -11.46
CA VAL A 65 10.79 7.67 -12.75
C VAL A 65 9.60 6.75 -12.93
N GLU A 66 8.49 7.28 -13.43
CA GLU A 66 7.30 6.45 -13.73
C GLU A 66 7.56 5.54 -14.94
N LYS A 67 7.32 4.23 -14.78
CA LYS A 67 7.47 3.21 -15.82
C LYS A 67 6.33 2.20 -15.79
N ARG A 68 6.12 1.53 -16.92
CA ARG A 68 5.27 0.33 -17.03
C ARG A 68 6.17 -0.89 -16.84
N VAL A 69 5.86 -1.72 -15.85
CA VAL A 69 6.65 -2.91 -15.52
C VAL A 69 5.79 -4.17 -15.53
N THR A 70 6.45 -5.31 -15.73
CA THR A 70 5.84 -6.63 -15.50
C THR A 70 6.11 -7.06 -14.06
N LEU A 71 5.04 -7.33 -13.32
CA LEU A 71 5.08 -7.83 -11.95
C LEU A 71 4.83 -9.34 -11.95
N HIS A 72 5.76 -10.08 -11.37
CA HIS A 72 5.65 -11.52 -11.15
C HIS A 72 5.10 -11.77 -9.75
N ARG A 73 4.03 -12.57 -9.65
CA ARG A 73 3.44 -12.96 -8.36
C ARG A 73 3.20 -14.46 -8.32
N LYS A 74 3.29 -15.04 -7.13
CA LYS A 74 2.79 -16.38 -6.84
C LYS A 74 1.48 -16.24 -6.07
N VAL A 75 0.40 -16.78 -6.61
CA VAL A 75 -0.95 -16.68 -6.03
C VAL A 75 -1.55 -18.08 -6.02
N ARG A 76 -1.95 -18.58 -4.85
CA ARG A 76 -2.57 -19.92 -4.70
C ARG A 76 -1.76 -21.06 -5.34
N GLY A 77 -0.43 -20.95 -5.34
CA GLY A 77 0.46 -21.96 -5.94
C GLY A 77 0.79 -21.72 -7.41
N GLU A 78 0.06 -20.88 -8.11
CA GLU A 78 0.27 -20.55 -9.53
C GLU A 78 1.15 -19.30 -9.71
N HIS A 79 1.86 -19.23 -10.83
CA HIS A 79 2.66 -18.07 -11.22
C HIS A 79 1.85 -17.15 -12.13
N VAL A 80 1.64 -15.91 -11.69
CA VAL A 80 0.88 -14.90 -12.43
C VAL A 80 1.81 -13.77 -12.87
N LEU A 81 1.73 -13.42 -14.15
CA LEU A 81 2.37 -12.25 -14.73
C LEU A 81 1.33 -11.13 -14.89
N ILE A 82 1.65 -9.97 -14.34
CA ILE A 82 0.80 -8.77 -14.47
C ILE A 82 1.60 -7.75 -15.26
N GLU A 83 1.18 -7.54 -16.50
CA GLU A 83 1.85 -6.62 -17.43
C GLU A 83 1.33 -5.19 -17.28
N ASN A 84 2.10 -4.23 -17.80
CA ASN A 84 1.71 -2.81 -17.85
C ASN A 84 1.37 -2.17 -16.50
N VAL A 85 1.96 -2.69 -15.41
CA VAL A 85 1.74 -2.15 -14.07
C VAL A 85 2.45 -0.79 -13.95
N PRO A 86 1.74 0.30 -13.63
CA PRO A 86 2.37 1.58 -13.38
C PRO A 86 3.15 1.51 -12.07
N ALA A 87 4.43 1.85 -12.11
CA ALA A 87 5.34 1.81 -10.98
C ALA A 87 6.35 2.96 -11.05
N GLY A 88 6.77 3.43 -9.88
CA GLY A 88 7.95 4.27 -9.76
C GLY A 88 9.18 3.37 -9.77
N VAL A 89 10.17 3.65 -10.59
CA VAL A 89 11.41 2.87 -10.65
C VAL A 89 12.58 3.81 -10.42
N CYS A 90 13.41 3.52 -9.43
CA CYS A 90 14.65 4.26 -9.24
C CYS A 90 15.54 4.10 -10.48
N ALA A 91 16.00 5.22 -11.05
CA ALA A 91 16.84 5.21 -12.24
C ALA A 91 18.26 4.65 -11.98
N GLU A 92 18.70 4.59 -10.72
CA GLU A 92 20.04 4.16 -10.34
C GLU A 92 20.08 2.69 -9.89
N CYS A 93 19.31 2.33 -8.85
CA CYS A 93 19.36 0.99 -8.26
C CYS A 93 18.26 0.04 -8.76
N GLY A 94 17.25 0.56 -9.47
CA GLY A 94 16.16 -0.24 -10.03
C GLY A 94 15.06 -0.65 -9.03
N THR A 95 15.10 -0.18 -7.79
CA THR A 95 14.02 -0.38 -6.81
C THR A 95 12.68 0.08 -7.38
N ARG A 96 11.64 -0.73 -7.15
CA ARG A 96 10.28 -0.51 -7.68
C ARG A 96 9.32 -0.14 -6.56
N TYR A 97 8.57 0.93 -6.78
CA TYR A 97 7.53 1.45 -5.90
C TYR A 97 6.18 1.32 -6.58
N TYR A 98 5.16 0.95 -5.80
CA TYR A 98 3.80 0.77 -6.28
C TYR A 98 2.85 1.58 -5.41
N ALA A 99 2.05 2.45 -6.04
CA ALA A 99 1.04 3.21 -5.31
C ALA A 99 -0.05 2.29 -4.75
N ALA A 100 -0.65 2.68 -3.63
CA ALA A 100 -1.63 1.85 -2.91
C ALA A 100 -2.85 1.47 -3.78
N ASN A 101 -3.32 2.40 -4.62
CA ASN A 101 -4.40 2.13 -5.58
C ASN A 101 -4.02 1.05 -6.60
N VAL A 102 -2.79 1.06 -7.11
CA VAL A 102 -2.28 0.05 -8.05
C VAL A 102 -2.27 -1.34 -7.40
N LEU A 103 -1.75 -1.44 -6.18
CA LEU A 103 -1.72 -2.70 -5.42
C LEU A 103 -3.12 -3.22 -5.12
N LYS A 104 -4.07 -2.33 -4.79
CA LYS A 104 -5.48 -2.68 -4.58
C LYS A 104 -6.11 -3.24 -5.86
N THR A 105 -5.92 -2.57 -7.00
CA THR A 105 -6.45 -3.04 -8.29
C THR A 105 -5.87 -4.39 -8.69
N ILE A 106 -4.59 -4.62 -8.44
CA ILE A 106 -3.94 -5.92 -8.65
C ILE A 106 -4.60 -6.99 -7.78
N ALA A 107 -4.72 -6.73 -6.48
CA ALA A 107 -5.32 -7.68 -5.54
C ALA A 107 -6.77 -8.03 -5.92
N GLU A 108 -7.56 -7.04 -6.36
CA GLU A 108 -8.94 -7.25 -6.81
C GLU A 108 -9.02 -8.04 -8.12
N SER A 109 -8.10 -7.79 -9.06
CA SER A 109 -8.03 -8.53 -10.33
C SER A 109 -7.71 -10.01 -10.10
N LEU A 110 -6.79 -10.29 -9.17
CA LEU A 110 -6.35 -11.66 -8.85
C LEU A 110 -7.38 -12.48 -8.06
N ARG A 111 -8.46 -11.87 -7.54
CA ARG A 111 -9.53 -12.61 -6.83
C ARG A 111 -10.45 -13.42 -7.76
N GLY A 112 -10.05 -13.64 -9.01
CA GLY A 112 -10.76 -14.49 -9.97
C GLY A 112 -11.85 -13.79 -10.77
N ARG A 113 -11.90 -12.45 -10.75
CA ARG A 113 -12.88 -11.69 -11.54
C ARG A 113 -12.44 -11.42 -12.97
N ARG A 114 -11.13 -11.49 -13.26
CA ARG A 114 -10.56 -11.18 -14.57
C ARG A 114 -9.88 -12.42 -15.15
N GLN A 115 -10.23 -12.74 -16.40
CA GLN A 115 -9.54 -13.78 -17.17
C GLN A 115 -8.17 -13.25 -17.64
N ALA A 116 -7.20 -14.15 -17.82
CA ALA A 116 -5.90 -13.78 -18.35
C ALA A 116 -6.04 -13.28 -19.81
N GLU A 117 -5.34 -12.21 -20.15
CA GLU A 117 -5.31 -11.69 -21.53
C GLU A 117 -4.51 -12.61 -22.45
N ARG A 118 -3.49 -13.27 -21.90
CA ARG A 118 -2.67 -14.27 -22.56
C ARG A 118 -1.96 -15.14 -21.52
N GLU A 119 -1.57 -16.34 -21.95
CA GLU A 119 -0.75 -17.25 -21.17
C GLU A 119 0.62 -17.40 -21.83
N VAL A 120 1.64 -17.74 -21.04
CA VAL A 120 2.99 -18.04 -21.53
C VAL A 120 3.45 -19.38 -20.97
N VAL A 121 4.06 -20.19 -21.83
CA VAL A 121 4.69 -21.44 -21.42
C VAL A 121 6.10 -21.12 -20.93
N VAL A 122 6.39 -21.44 -19.68
CA VAL A 122 7.69 -21.19 -19.05
C VAL A 122 8.35 -22.53 -18.75
N PRO A 123 9.47 -22.88 -19.41
CA PRO A 123 10.21 -24.11 -19.09
C PRO A 123 10.86 -24.00 -17.70
N VAL A 124 10.84 -25.09 -16.94
CA VAL A 124 11.46 -25.19 -15.61
C VAL A 124 12.57 -26.24 -15.67
N TYR A 125 13.77 -25.86 -15.21
CA TYR A 125 14.94 -26.74 -15.15
C TYR A 125 15.31 -27.01 -13.69
N SER A 126 15.75 -28.24 -13.39
CA SER A 126 16.35 -28.63 -12.11
C SER A 126 17.85 -28.90 -12.30
N LEU A 127 18.68 -28.50 -11.34
CA LEU A 127 20.14 -28.75 -11.33
C LEU A 127 20.50 -29.85 -10.33
#